data_AF-A0A6L6VG63-F1
#
_entry.id   AF-A0A6L6VG63-F1
#
_cell.length_a   1.000
_cell.length_b   1.000
_cell.length_c   1.000
_cell.angle_alpha   90.00
_cell.angle_beta   90.00
_cell.angle_gamma   90.00
#
_symmetry.space_group_name_H-M   'P 1'
#
loop_
_entity.id
_entity.type
_entity.pdbx_description
1 polymer ?
#
loop_
_entity_poly.entity_id
_entity_poly.type
_entity_poly.pdbx_seq_one_letter_code
_entity_poly.pdbx_strand_id
1 'polypeptide(L)'
;MMTVEHPSDEHPEKAGKPSPPHERRKRYWMALPAIAVALAIGAVGGAGAMKLVRPAPEMAPISPVAISMMPTSSLVTIKGKVSEIYGNKFILQDDSGKALVETGPAGDGGGLVTKDDVVTIQGRFDDGVVHASYLVDSSGKTAALGPSGPPPHRPFGDFANRPAP
;
A
#
# COMPACT_ATOMS: atom_id res chain seq x y z
N MET A 1 -26.47 67.15 -3.37
CA MET A 1 -25.78 66.08 -2.63
C MET A 1 -24.29 66.40 -2.73
N MET A 2 -23.69 66.97 -1.68
CA MET A 2 -22.31 67.49 -1.65
C MET A 2 -21.32 66.41 -1.15
N THR A 3 -20.24 66.18 -1.91
CA THR A 3 -18.79 66.25 -1.54
C THR A 3 -18.40 66.03 -0.06
N VAL A 4 -17.33 65.34 0.39
CA VAL A 4 -16.21 64.50 -0.13
C VAL A 4 -15.26 64.24 1.09
N GLU A 5 -14.50 63.13 1.09
CA GLU A 5 -13.31 62.71 1.91
C GLU A 5 -13.37 62.04 3.33
N HIS A 6 -12.44 61.07 3.47
CA HIS A 6 -11.91 60.28 4.61
C HIS A 6 -11.23 61.14 5.71
N PRO A 7 -11.03 60.70 7.01
CA PRO A 7 -10.03 59.67 7.40
C PRO A 7 -10.15 58.95 8.80
N SER A 8 -9.24 57.98 9.02
CA SER A 8 -8.39 57.67 10.21
C SER A 8 -8.88 57.39 11.65
N ASP A 9 -8.35 56.26 12.16
CA ASP A 9 -7.57 56.01 13.41
C ASP A 9 -8.19 55.96 14.83
N GLU A 10 -8.01 54.77 15.42
CA GLU A 10 -7.50 54.38 16.76
C GLU A 10 -7.99 54.96 18.11
N HIS A 11 -8.30 54.00 19.01
CA HIS A 11 -8.07 53.88 20.48
C HIS A 11 -8.76 54.81 21.51
N PRO A 12 -9.17 54.25 22.68
CA PRO A 12 -8.34 54.39 23.91
C PRO A 12 -8.33 53.10 24.78
N GLU A 13 -7.19 52.52 25.15
CA GLU A 13 -6.22 52.86 26.19
C GLU A 13 -6.80 53.05 27.60
N LYS A 14 -6.50 52.12 28.52
CA LYS A 14 -6.11 52.37 29.93
C LYS A 14 -5.39 51.11 30.46
N ALA A 15 -4.06 51.04 30.60
CA ALA A 15 -3.10 51.81 31.42
C ALA A 15 -2.93 51.28 32.87
N GLY A 16 -1.70 50.87 33.22
CA GLY A 16 -1.21 50.80 34.61
C GLY A 16 -0.21 49.68 34.97
N LYS A 17 1.11 49.95 34.94
CA LYS A 17 2.24 49.20 35.56
C LYS A 17 2.57 49.81 36.97
N PRO A 18 3.59 49.40 37.76
CA PRO A 18 4.22 48.09 38.11
C PRO A 18 4.50 47.91 39.65
N SER A 19 4.99 46.73 40.11
CA SER A 19 5.92 46.61 41.28
C SER A 19 6.55 45.20 41.40
N PRO A 20 7.84 45.07 41.82
CA PRO A 20 8.57 43.79 41.87
C PRO A 20 8.39 43.05 43.20
N PRO A 21 8.58 41.71 43.26
CA PRO A 21 8.39 40.99 44.51
C PRO A 21 9.63 41.02 45.41
N HIS A 22 9.34 41.24 46.69
CA HIS A 22 10.22 41.33 47.84
C HIS A 22 11.06 40.06 48.08
N GLU A 23 12.36 40.24 48.26
CA GLU A 23 13.31 39.23 48.69
C GLU A 23 13.10 38.88 50.18
N ARG A 24 13.04 37.60 50.57
CA ARG A 24 13.72 37.08 51.78
C ARG A 24 13.49 35.58 52.04
N ARG A 25 14.62 34.87 51.97
CA ARG A 25 15.11 33.82 52.90
C ARG A 25 14.29 32.53 53.10
N LYS A 26 14.91 31.47 52.56
CA LYS A 26 15.38 30.26 53.25
C LYS A 26 14.36 29.47 54.09
N ARG A 27 14.07 28.26 53.59
CA ARG A 27 14.55 26.95 54.12
C ARG A 27 13.40 25.94 54.25
N TYR A 28 13.70 24.69 53.90
CA TYR A 28 12.89 23.47 54.00
C TYR A 28 11.83 23.31 52.91
N TRP A 29 11.62 22.16 52.27
CA TRP A 29 12.35 20.90 52.14
C TRP A 29 11.53 20.13 51.10
N MET A 30 12.17 19.60 50.05
CA MET A 30 11.75 18.41 49.29
C MET A 30 10.41 18.40 48.52
N ALA A 31 10.41 17.58 47.45
CA ALA A 31 9.31 17.14 46.58
C ALA A 31 8.92 18.14 45.47
N LEU A 32 9.01 17.87 44.16
CA LEU A 32 9.21 16.65 43.37
C LEU A 32 9.73 17.05 41.96
N PRO A 33 10.78 16.41 41.40
CA PRO A 33 11.07 16.49 39.97
C PRO A 33 10.54 15.22 39.28
N ALA A 34 9.45 15.34 38.52
CA ALA A 34 9.06 14.32 37.55
C ALA A 34 8.22 14.99 36.46
N ILE A 35 8.39 14.53 35.21
CA ILE A 35 7.76 15.02 33.96
C ILE A 35 8.62 16.06 33.20
N ALA A 36 9.83 15.67 32.80
CA ALA A 36 10.57 16.34 31.72
C ALA A 36 11.40 15.40 30.81
N VAL A 37 11.09 14.10 30.77
CA VAL A 37 11.89 13.10 29.99
C VAL A 37 11.05 12.28 28.98
N ALA A 38 9.78 12.62 28.76
CA ALA A 38 8.91 11.81 27.91
C ALA A 38 8.84 12.20 26.41
N LEU A 39 9.70 13.09 25.90
CA LEU A 39 9.51 13.65 24.54
C LEU A 39 10.71 13.50 23.56
N ALA A 40 11.76 12.76 23.89
CA ALA A 40 12.98 12.68 23.04
C ALA A 40 13.24 11.31 22.38
N ILE A 41 12.39 10.30 22.61
CA ILE A 41 12.56 8.94 22.07
C ILE A 41 11.26 8.50 21.41
N GLY A 42 10.95 9.02 20.21
CA GLY A 42 9.69 8.65 19.54
C GLY A 42 9.70 8.72 18.01
N ALA A 43 10.76 9.23 17.38
CA ALA A 43 10.70 9.61 15.96
C ALA A 43 11.39 8.64 14.98
N VAL A 44 12.13 7.61 15.43
CA VAL A 44 12.92 6.75 14.51
C VAL A 44 12.22 5.42 14.15
N GLY A 45 11.15 5.04 14.86
CA GLY A 45 10.50 3.73 14.71
C GLY A 45 9.24 3.68 13.84
N GLY A 46 8.86 4.78 13.18
CA GLY A 46 7.63 4.85 12.39
C GLY A 46 7.85 4.44 10.93
N ALA A 47 7.03 3.53 10.41
CA ALA A 47 6.91 3.10 9.01
C ALA A 47 7.90 2.08 8.42
N GLY A 48 9.12 1.90 8.94
CA GLY A 48 10.09 0.97 8.33
C GLY A 48 9.93 -0.53 8.67
N ALA A 49 9.40 -0.85 9.86
CA ALA A 49 9.52 -2.20 10.42
C ALA A 49 8.40 -3.19 10.03
N MET A 50 7.31 -2.74 9.39
CA MET A 50 6.13 -3.58 9.12
C MET A 50 6.35 -4.66 8.05
N LYS A 51 7.48 -4.65 7.33
CA LYS A 51 7.79 -5.67 6.30
C LYS A 51 8.34 -6.97 6.87
N LEU A 52 8.93 -6.97 8.07
CA LEU A 52 9.57 -8.16 8.66
C LEU A 52 8.61 -9.05 9.46
N VAL A 53 7.43 -8.54 9.83
CA VAL A 53 6.46 -9.27 10.67
C VAL A 53 5.16 -9.56 9.93
N ARG A 54 5.21 -9.72 8.60
CA ARG A 54 4.06 -10.29 7.88
C ARG A 54 4.19 -11.81 7.95
N PRO A 55 3.45 -12.51 8.84
CA PRO A 55 3.38 -13.96 8.80
C PRO A 55 2.99 -14.39 7.38
N ALA A 56 3.67 -15.43 6.87
CA ALA A 56 3.33 -16.02 5.60
C ALA A 56 1.84 -16.38 5.62
N PRO A 57 1.05 -15.95 4.63
CA PRO A 57 -0.36 -16.29 4.54
C PRO A 57 -0.52 -17.81 4.56
N GLU A 58 -1.17 -18.33 5.60
CA GLU A 58 -1.59 -19.73 5.64
C GLU A 58 -2.81 -19.86 4.74
N MET A 59 -2.66 -20.55 3.60
CA MET A 59 -3.77 -20.78 2.68
C MET A 59 -4.58 -21.97 3.16
N ALA A 60 -5.91 -21.80 3.23
CA ALA A 60 -6.80 -22.94 3.38
C ALA A 60 -6.63 -23.89 2.18
N PRO A 61 -6.63 -25.22 2.38
CA PRO A 61 -6.48 -26.18 1.29
C PRO A 61 -7.63 -26.04 0.28
N ILE A 62 -7.30 -25.50 -0.89
CA ILE A 62 -8.18 -25.44 -2.06
C ILE A 62 -7.56 -26.34 -3.12
N SER A 63 -8.31 -27.37 -3.54
CA SER A 63 -7.79 -28.33 -4.52
C SER A 63 -7.49 -27.61 -5.82
N PRO A 64 -6.28 -27.79 -6.41
CA PRO A 64 -5.98 -27.23 -7.71
C PRO A 64 -6.96 -27.75 -8.77
N VAL A 65 -7.37 -26.86 -9.67
CA VAL A 65 -8.14 -27.19 -10.87
C VAL A 65 -7.18 -27.35 -12.05
N ALA A 66 -7.55 -28.20 -13.00
CA ALA A 66 -6.83 -28.31 -14.26
C ALA A 66 -6.99 -27.01 -15.08
N ILE A 67 -5.93 -26.58 -15.76
CA ILE A 67 -5.93 -25.36 -16.58
C ILE A 67 -7.06 -25.38 -17.63
N SER A 68 -7.29 -26.50 -18.28
CA SER A 68 -8.36 -26.64 -19.29
C SER A 68 -9.79 -26.52 -18.75
N MET A 69 -9.98 -26.70 -17.43
CA MET A 69 -11.29 -26.67 -16.76
C MET A 69 -11.49 -25.39 -15.94
N MET A 70 -10.62 -24.39 -16.10
CA MET A 70 -10.78 -23.11 -15.41
C MET A 70 -12.10 -22.44 -15.84
N PRO A 71 -12.92 -21.95 -14.88
CA PRO A 71 -14.11 -21.16 -15.21
C PRO A 71 -13.72 -19.87 -15.91
N THR A 72 -14.59 -19.34 -16.78
CA THR A 72 -14.29 -18.14 -17.60
C THR A 72 -13.94 -16.88 -16.79
N SER A 73 -14.45 -16.77 -15.56
CA SER A 73 -14.14 -15.64 -14.66
C SER A 73 -14.35 -16.05 -13.20
N SER A 74 -13.29 -16.46 -12.49
CA SER A 74 -13.39 -16.85 -11.07
C SER A 74 -12.07 -16.76 -10.33
N LEU A 75 -12.12 -16.93 -9.00
CA LEU A 75 -10.95 -17.31 -8.24
C LEU A 75 -10.56 -18.74 -8.62
N VAL A 76 -9.27 -18.97 -8.85
CA VAL A 76 -8.72 -20.25 -9.28
C VAL A 76 -7.48 -20.58 -8.47
N THR A 77 -7.21 -21.88 -8.37
CA THR A 77 -5.92 -22.40 -7.91
C THR A 77 -5.45 -23.40 -8.94
N ILE A 78 -4.27 -23.16 -9.50
CA ILE A 78 -3.70 -24.01 -10.53
C ILE A 78 -2.29 -24.42 -10.12
N LYS A 79 -1.88 -25.61 -10.55
CA LYS A 79 -0.53 -26.12 -10.31
C LYS A 79 0.06 -26.56 -11.62
N GLY A 80 1.33 -26.25 -11.85
CA GLY A 80 2.01 -26.66 -13.07
C GLY A 80 3.48 -26.30 -13.04
N LYS A 81 4.13 -26.49 -14.19
CA LYS A 81 5.52 -26.15 -14.44
C LYS A 81 5.63 -24.83 -15.21
N VAL A 82 6.54 -23.96 -14.80
CA VAL A 82 6.87 -22.73 -15.53
C VAL A 82 7.60 -23.10 -16.82
N SER A 83 6.97 -22.84 -17.96
CA SER A 83 7.51 -23.18 -19.28
C SER A 83 8.23 -22.01 -19.95
N GLU A 84 7.80 -20.78 -19.69
CA GLU A 84 8.38 -19.56 -20.28
C GLU A 84 8.11 -18.34 -19.39
N ILE A 85 9.02 -17.36 -19.39
CA ILE A 85 8.95 -16.17 -18.52
C ILE A 85 9.10 -14.90 -19.38
N TYR A 86 8.24 -13.92 -19.15
CA TYR A 86 8.16 -12.64 -19.84
C TYR A 86 8.00 -11.50 -18.83
N GLY A 87 9.10 -10.95 -18.32
CA GLY A 87 9.06 -9.89 -17.31
C GLY A 87 8.24 -10.32 -16.09
N ASN A 88 7.11 -9.66 -15.85
CA ASN A 88 6.19 -9.97 -14.75
C ASN A 88 5.15 -11.06 -15.04
N LYS A 89 5.21 -11.69 -16.22
CA LYS A 89 4.31 -12.77 -16.63
C LYS A 89 5.08 -14.03 -16.93
N PHE A 90 4.41 -15.18 -16.89
CA PHE A 90 4.99 -16.46 -17.31
C PHE A 90 3.90 -17.43 -17.76
N ILE A 91 4.30 -18.45 -18.52
CA ILE A 91 3.40 -19.52 -18.95
C ILE A 91 3.53 -20.70 -18.00
N LEU A 92 2.46 -20.99 -17.27
CA LEU A 92 2.33 -22.20 -16.47
C LEU A 92 1.75 -23.32 -17.33
N GLN A 93 2.35 -24.50 -17.30
CA GLN A 93 1.88 -25.68 -18.04
C GLN A 93 1.60 -26.84 -17.10
N ASP A 94 0.43 -27.45 -17.24
CA ASP A 94 0.08 -28.73 -16.63
C ASP A 94 -0.20 -29.78 -17.73
N ASP A 95 -0.66 -30.96 -17.34
CA ASP A 95 -1.00 -32.04 -18.29
C ASP A 95 -2.22 -31.70 -19.17
N SER A 96 -3.00 -30.68 -18.78
CA SER A 96 -4.24 -30.29 -19.44
C SER A 96 -4.09 -29.11 -20.38
N GLY A 97 -3.06 -28.27 -20.20
CA GLY A 97 -2.85 -27.10 -21.04
C GLY A 97 -1.84 -26.09 -20.51
N LYS A 98 -1.94 -24.87 -21.02
CA LYS A 98 -1.07 -23.73 -20.68
C LYS A 98 -1.92 -22.54 -20.23
N ALA A 99 -1.45 -21.81 -19.23
CA ALA A 99 -2.06 -20.59 -18.73
C ALA A 99 -1.02 -19.46 -18.67
N LEU A 100 -1.42 -18.26 -19.09
CA LEU A 100 -0.64 -17.05 -18.85
C LEU A 100 -0.90 -16.57 -17.43
N VAL A 101 0.15 -16.44 -16.63
CA VAL A 101 0.08 -15.97 -15.25
C VAL A 101 0.75 -14.61 -15.17
N GLU A 102 0.07 -13.64 -14.58
CA GLU A 102 0.61 -12.33 -14.26
C GLU A 102 0.86 -12.20 -12.76
N THR A 103 2.04 -11.72 -12.40
CA THR A 103 2.50 -11.60 -11.00
C THR A 103 2.44 -10.18 -10.45
N GLY A 104 1.97 -9.22 -11.27
CA GLY A 104 1.98 -7.81 -10.94
C GLY A 104 3.41 -7.27 -10.72
N PRO A 105 3.57 -6.16 -9.99
CA PRO A 105 4.88 -5.54 -9.76
C PRO A 105 5.88 -6.43 -9.01
N ALA A 106 5.39 -7.46 -8.32
CA ALA A 106 6.24 -8.39 -7.57
C ALA A 106 7.17 -9.23 -8.48
N GLY A 107 6.80 -9.43 -9.75
CA GLY A 107 7.63 -10.18 -10.70
C GLY A 107 8.44 -9.33 -11.68
N ASP A 108 8.38 -8.00 -11.64
CA ASP A 108 9.12 -7.13 -12.57
C ASP A 108 10.65 -7.37 -12.53
N GLY A 109 11.17 -7.85 -11.38
CA GLY A 109 12.58 -8.18 -11.21
C GLY A 109 13.01 -9.58 -11.67
N GLY A 110 12.09 -10.40 -12.21
CA GLY A 110 12.38 -11.72 -12.76
C GLY A 110 12.85 -12.80 -11.78
N GLY A 111 12.96 -12.49 -10.48
CA GLY A 111 13.47 -13.41 -9.45
C GLY A 111 12.40 -14.22 -8.72
N LEU A 112 11.13 -14.11 -9.13
CA LEU A 112 10.02 -14.76 -8.42
C LEU A 112 9.91 -16.25 -8.77
N VAL A 113 10.23 -16.60 -10.02
CA VAL A 113 10.21 -17.97 -10.55
C VAL A 113 11.36 -18.15 -11.52
N THR A 114 11.78 -19.40 -11.70
CA THR A 114 12.72 -19.82 -12.73
C THR A 114 12.04 -20.77 -13.72
N LYS A 115 12.65 -20.93 -14.90
CA LYS A 115 12.16 -21.87 -15.89
C LYS A 115 12.23 -23.30 -15.33
N ASP A 116 11.22 -24.09 -15.63
CA ASP A 116 11.03 -25.46 -15.15
C ASP A 116 10.63 -25.62 -13.68
N ASP A 117 10.39 -24.51 -12.96
CA ASP A 117 9.87 -24.56 -11.59
C ASP A 117 8.44 -25.11 -11.54
N VAL A 118 8.18 -25.99 -10.57
CA VAL A 118 6.81 -26.43 -10.26
C VAL A 118 6.24 -25.53 -9.17
N VAL A 119 5.18 -24.81 -9.52
CA VAL A 119 4.54 -23.84 -8.63
C VAL A 119 3.03 -24.05 -8.55
N THR A 120 2.45 -23.66 -7.44
CA THR A 120 1.00 -23.54 -7.25
C THR A 120 0.64 -22.07 -7.20
N ILE A 121 -0.31 -21.66 -8.02
CA ILE A 121 -0.75 -20.27 -8.15
C ILE A 121 -2.18 -20.18 -7.65
N GLN A 122 -2.44 -19.24 -6.74
CA GLN A 122 -3.78 -18.81 -6.39
C GLN A 122 -4.00 -17.40 -6.94
N GLY A 123 -5.09 -17.19 -7.64
CA GLY A 123 -5.38 -15.90 -8.26
C GLY A 123 -6.80 -15.82 -8.79
N ARG A 124 -7.03 -14.79 -9.60
CA ARG A 124 -8.24 -14.63 -10.38
C ARG A 124 -7.93 -14.91 -11.84
N PHE A 125 -8.77 -15.69 -12.50
CA PHE A 125 -8.73 -15.82 -13.94
C PHE A 125 -9.76 -14.88 -14.55
N ASP A 126 -9.32 -13.99 -15.43
CA ASP A 126 -10.15 -13.10 -16.23
C ASP A 126 -9.38 -12.70 -17.49
N ASP A 127 -10.10 -12.41 -18.58
CA ASP A 127 -9.52 -12.02 -19.88
C ASP A 127 -8.41 -12.95 -20.42
N GLY A 128 -8.44 -14.25 -20.06
CA GLY A 128 -7.45 -15.24 -20.48
C GLY A 128 -6.13 -15.21 -19.69
N VAL A 129 -6.07 -14.42 -18.62
CA VAL A 129 -4.89 -14.24 -17.76
C VAL A 129 -5.23 -14.63 -16.33
N VAL A 130 -4.32 -15.33 -15.67
CA VAL A 130 -4.39 -15.57 -14.22
C VAL A 130 -3.64 -14.44 -13.52
N HIS A 131 -4.37 -13.51 -12.90
CA HIS A 131 -3.83 -12.51 -12.01
C HIS A 131 -3.51 -13.16 -10.66
N ALA A 132 -2.24 -13.51 -10.47
CA ALA A 132 -1.78 -14.24 -9.30
C ALA A 132 -1.77 -13.33 -8.06
N SER A 133 -2.34 -13.83 -6.97
CA SER A 133 -2.34 -13.20 -5.64
C SER A 133 -1.38 -13.92 -4.69
N TYR A 134 -1.21 -15.24 -4.87
CA TYR A 134 -0.24 -16.03 -4.14
C TYR A 134 0.47 -17.00 -5.08
N LEU A 135 1.75 -17.19 -4.81
CA LEU A 135 2.58 -18.20 -5.44
C LEU A 135 3.18 -19.08 -4.35
N VAL A 136 3.07 -20.39 -4.52
CA VAL A 136 3.72 -21.38 -3.64
C VAL A 136 4.69 -22.18 -4.48
N ASP A 137 5.95 -22.19 -4.09
CA ASP A 137 6.96 -22.99 -4.77
C ASP A 137 6.89 -24.47 -4.37
N SER A 138 7.75 -25.29 -4.99
CA SER A 138 7.84 -26.72 -4.70
C SER A 138 8.31 -27.04 -3.29
N SER A 139 8.96 -26.09 -2.60
CA SER A 139 9.37 -26.21 -1.20
C SER A 139 8.23 -25.88 -0.22
N GLY A 140 7.10 -25.38 -0.72
CA GLY A 140 5.96 -24.95 0.09
C GLY A 140 6.08 -23.51 0.59
N LYS A 141 7.07 -22.75 0.12
CA LYS A 141 7.23 -21.35 0.49
C LYS A 141 6.22 -20.50 -0.28
N THR A 142 5.41 -19.76 0.46
CA THR A 142 4.39 -18.86 -0.08
C THR A 142 4.94 -17.45 -0.26
N ALA A 143 4.77 -16.90 -1.46
CA ALA A 143 4.97 -15.49 -1.79
C ALA A 143 3.61 -14.84 -2.03
N ALA A 144 3.29 -13.82 -1.24
CA ALA A 144 2.13 -12.95 -1.50
C ALA A 144 2.48 -11.95 -2.59
N LEU A 145 1.68 -11.95 -3.65
CA LEU A 145 1.81 -11.04 -4.78
C LEU A 145 0.82 -9.91 -4.54
N GLY A 146 1.33 -8.67 -4.58
CA GLY A 146 0.51 -7.49 -4.39
C GLY A 146 -0.58 -7.41 -5.46
N PRO A 147 -1.65 -6.61 -5.24
CA PRO A 147 -2.69 -6.45 -6.24
C PRO A 147 -2.07 -6.06 -7.59
N SER A 148 -2.57 -6.66 -8.67
CA SER A 148 -2.35 -6.16 -10.03
C SER A 148 -2.69 -4.67 -10.01
N GLY A 149 -1.81 -3.82 -10.55
CA GLY A 149 -1.90 -2.36 -10.41
C GLY A 149 -3.26 -1.80 -10.82
N PRO A 150 -3.59 -0.56 -10.41
CA PRO A 150 -4.87 0.04 -10.78
C PRO A 150 -5.07 0.01 -12.30
N PRO A 151 -6.29 -0.32 -12.78
CA PRO A 151 -6.55 -0.40 -14.20
C PRO A 151 -6.19 0.94 -14.88
N PRO A 152 -5.63 0.92 -16.11
CA PRO A 152 -5.26 2.13 -16.81
C PRO A 152 -6.49 3.04 -16.95
N HIS A 153 -6.39 4.25 -16.40
CA HIS A 153 -7.42 5.27 -16.59
C HIS A 153 -7.52 5.61 -18.08
N ARG A 154 -8.61 5.20 -18.75
CA ARG A 154 -8.97 5.82 -20.03
C ARG A 154 -9.34 7.28 -19.75
N PRO A 155 -8.75 8.26 -20.43
CA PRO A 155 -9.22 9.64 -20.35
C PRO A 155 -10.67 9.69 -20.81
N PHE A 156 -11.60 9.98 -19.90
CA PHE A 156 -12.95 10.42 -20.24
C PHE A 156 -12.86 11.84 -20.76
N GLY A 157 -12.52 12.01 -22.03
CA GLY A 157 -12.44 13.35 -22.60
C GLY A 157 -12.24 13.27 -24.09
N ASP A 158 -13.35 13.18 -24.83
CA ASP A 158 -13.46 13.55 -26.25
C ASP A 158 -14.92 13.61 -26.75
N PHE A 159 -15.90 13.13 -25.97
CA PHE A 159 -17.32 13.22 -26.35
C PHE A 159 -17.92 14.64 -26.26
N ALA A 160 -17.22 15.62 -25.68
CA ALA A 160 -17.73 16.98 -25.50
C ALA A 160 -17.59 17.88 -26.74
N ASN A 161 -16.89 17.44 -27.79
CA ASN A 161 -16.59 18.28 -28.97
C ASN A 161 -17.22 17.79 -30.29
N ARG A 162 -18.19 16.88 -30.25
CA ARG A 162 -18.93 16.52 -31.47
C ARG A 162 -20.13 17.48 -31.64
N PRO A 163 -20.14 18.39 -32.63
CA PRO A 163 -21.36 19.12 -32.94
C PRO A 163 -22.44 18.12 -33.36
N ALA A 164 -23.64 18.29 -32.80
CA ALA A 164 -24.81 17.49 -33.13
C ALA A 164 -25.16 17.63 -34.62
N PRO A 165 -25.69 16.58 -35.27
CA PRO A 165 -26.10 16.61 -36.67
C PRO A 165 -27.28 17.54 -36.94
#